data_AF-A0A7X0RV55-F1
#
_entry.id   AF-A0A7X0RV55-F1
#
_cell.length_a   1.000
_cell.length_b   1.000
_cell.length_c   1.000
_cell.angle_alpha   90.00
_cell.angle_beta   90.00
_cell.angle_gamma   90.00
#
_symmetry.space_group_name_H-M   'P 1'
#
loop_
_entity.id
_entity.type
_entity.pdbx_description
1 polymer ?
#
loop_
_entity_poly.entity_id
_entity_poly.type
_entity_poly.pdbx_seq_one_letter_code
_entity_poly.pdbx_strand_id
1 'polypeptide(L)'
;MPKRAVVGFLAGWPLFAWTAANVRGWKVDGSILWSTLLLAAALIGLAGSRIWTAVAAGVLVGAIALFIVKLSAVIPNLSAAEAVWIGALVVGTATAVFMRSAGEQLTALTVGLLVSAAAEGWLNSRLIEVRRIGGMSWADLWWLGFAVVRLETYLAARWSEIREWHWRRGGQRH
;
A
#
# COMPACT_ATOMS: atom_id res chain seq x y z
N MET A 1 -11.05 11.61 -1.75
CA MET A 1 -9.78 12.37 -1.64
C MET A 1 -9.92 13.67 -2.42
N PRO A 2 -9.43 14.80 -1.90
CA PRO A 2 -9.40 16.04 -2.66
C PRO A 2 -8.51 15.84 -3.89
N LYS A 3 -9.02 16.17 -5.09
CA LYS A 3 -8.32 15.99 -6.38
C LYS A 3 -6.90 16.57 -6.38
N ARG A 4 -6.69 17.66 -5.63
CA ARG A 4 -5.41 18.35 -5.46
C ARG A 4 -4.34 17.48 -4.79
N ALA A 5 -4.71 16.61 -3.84
CA ALA A 5 -3.76 15.73 -3.16
C ALA A 5 -3.21 14.66 -4.11
N VAL A 6 -4.05 14.13 -5.02
CA VAL A 6 -3.63 13.14 -6.03
C VAL A 6 -2.72 13.78 -7.08
N VAL A 7 -3.02 15.01 -7.51
CA VAL A 7 -2.19 15.73 -8.48
C VAL A 7 -0.84 16.12 -7.89
N GLY A 8 -0.82 16.70 -6.68
CA GLY A 8 0.43 17.00 -5.98
C GLY A 8 1.26 15.74 -5.74
N PHE A 9 0.58 14.62 -5.47
CA PHE A 9 1.21 13.32 -5.29
C PHE A 9 1.89 12.80 -6.57
N LEU A 10 1.16 12.77 -7.69
CA LEU A 10 1.68 12.32 -8.99
C LEU A 10 2.80 13.23 -9.52
N ALA A 11 2.70 14.54 -9.29
CA ALA A 11 3.71 15.50 -9.72
C ALA A 11 4.97 15.47 -8.85
N GLY A 12 4.84 15.23 -7.55
CA GLY A 12 5.97 15.20 -6.62
C GLY A 12 6.78 13.90 -6.70
N TRP A 13 6.14 12.78 -7.02
CA TRP A 13 6.80 11.47 -7.03
C TRP A 13 8.09 11.39 -7.87
N PRO A 14 8.13 11.85 -9.13
CA PRO A 14 9.34 11.81 -9.94
C PRO A 14 10.52 12.59 -9.34
N LEU A 15 10.26 13.63 -8.56
CA LEU A 15 11.33 14.42 -7.93
C LEU A 15 12.04 13.63 -6.83
N PHE A 16 11.31 12.76 -6.12
CA PHE A 16 11.86 11.98 -5.02
C PHE A 16 12.38 10.61 -5.46
N ALA A 17 11.87 10.04 -6.55
CA ALA A 17 12.23 8.70 -7.02
C ALA A 17 13.73 8.53 -7.34
N TRP A 18 14.44 9.62 -7.65
CA TRP A 18 15.86 9.60 -8.04
C TRP A 18 16.79 10.00 -6.90
N THR A 19 16.23 10.38 -5.76
CA THR A 19 17.00 10.80 -4.58
C THR A 19 17.19 9.61 -3.66
N ALA A 20 18.37 9.49 -3.05
CA ALA A 20 18.64 8.53 -2.00
C ALA A 20 19.52 9.21 -0.94
N ALA A 21 19.18 9.00 0.33
CA ALA A 21 19.94 9.52 1.46
C ALA A 21 20.58 8.37 2.22
N ASN A 22 21.83 8.57 2.65
CA ASN A 22 22.50 7.65 3.56
C ASN A 22 22.33 8.15 5.00
N VAL A 23 21.67 7.35 5.84
CA VAL A 23 21.39 7.67 7.24
C VAL A 23 21.88 6.52 8.13
N ARG A 24 22.98 6.71 8.86
CA ARG A 24 23.51 5.72 9.84
C ARG A 24 23.65 4.30 9.26
N GLY A 25 24.20 4.16 8.06
CA GLY A 25 24.38 2.87 7.38
C GLY A 25 23.15 2.35 6.62
N TRP A 26 22.04 3.10 6.64
CA TRP A 26 20.87 2.83 5.81
C TRP A 26 20.88 3.71 4.56
N LYS A 27 20.67 3.11 3.39
CA LYS A 27 20.33 3.82 2.17
C LYS A 27 18.81 3.88 2.04
N VAL A 28 18.24 5.06 2.23
CA VAL A 28 16.80 5.33 2.18
C VAL A 28 16.50 6.02 0.85
N ASP A 29 15.74 5.33 -0.01
CA ASP A 29 15.29 5.91 -1.27
C ASP A 29 14.21 6.99 -1.02
N GLY A 30 14.20 8.06 -1.82
CA GLY A 30 13.28 9.19 -1.64
C GLY A 30 11.80 8.80 -1.81
N SER A 31 11.52 7.66 -2.44
CA SER A 31 10.19 7.05 -2.45
C SER A 31 9.64 6.83 -1.04
N ILE A 32 10.49 6.43 -0.09
CA ILE A 32 10.13 6.24 1.31
C ILE A 32 9.78 7.58 1.93
N LEU A 33 10.64 8.59 1.77
CA LEU A 33 10.40 9.94 2.29
C LEU A 33 9.05 10.48 1.79
N TRP A 34 8.80 10.35 0.50
CA TRP A 34 7.56 10.82 -0.11
C TRP A 34 6.32 10.07 0.41
N SER A 35 6.41 8.76 0.56
CA SER A 35 5.33 7.95 1.12
C SER A 35 5.06 8.26 2.60
N THR A 36 6.10 8.57 3.37
CA THR A 36 5.95 8.98 4.78
C THR A 36 5.30 10.36 4.89
N LEU A 37 5.60 11.29 3.98
CA LEU A 37 4.92 12.59 3.92
C LEU A 37 3.43 12.44 3.60
N LEU A 38 3.10 11.56 2.65
CA LEU A 38 1.70 11.24 2.36
C LEU A 38 0.99 10.61 3.55
N LEU A 39 1.65 9.68 4.23
CA LEU A 39 1.11 9.04 5.41
C LEU A 39 0.81 10.10 6.48
N ALA A 40 1.75 11.01 6.76
CA ALA A 40 1.54 12.11 7.69
C ALA A 40 0.35 12.98 7.29
N ALA A 41 0.24 13.35 6.01
CA ALA A 41 -0.90 14.11 5.50
C ALA A 41 -2.24 13.36 5.63
N ALA A 42 -2.25 12.06 5.39
CA ALA A 42 -3.44 11.22 5.53
C ALA A 42 -3.89 11.11 7.00
N LEU A 43 -2.93 10.98 7.92
CA LEU A 43 -3.20 10.87 9.36
C LEU A 43 -3.84 12.14 9.94
N ILE A 44 -3.46 13.32 9.47
CA ILE A 44 -4.07 14.60 9.89
C ILE A 44 -5.57 14.64 9.58
N GLY A 45 -6.01 13.94 8.54
CA GLY A 45 -7.42 13.88 8.12
C GLY A 45 -8.27 12.83 8.82
N LEU A 46 -7.71 12.01 9.71
CA LEU A 46 -8.41 10.90 10.36
C LEU A 46 -8.72 11.19 11.82
N ALA A 47 -9.88 10.71 12.29
CA ALA A 47 -10.21 10.73 13.72
C ALA A 47 -9.31 9.76 14.50
N GLY A 48 -8.99 10.09 15.76
CA GLY A 48 -8.00 9.34 16.56
C GLY A 48 -8.23 7.83 16.66
N SER A 49 -9.47 7.38 16.85
CA SER A 49 -9.79 5.94 16.89
C SER A 49 -9.54 5.25 15.55
N ARG A 50 -9.84 5.93 14.44
CA ARG A 50 -9.66 5.42 13.07
C ARG A 50 -8.20 5.35 12.67
N ILE A 51 -7.35 6.24 13.21
CA ILE A 51 -5.89 6.18 13.03
C ILE A 51 -5.36 4.83 13.52
N TRP A 52 -5.68 4.45 14.76
CA TRP A 52 -5.18 3.21 15.34
C TRP A 52 -5.72 1.97 14.63
N THR A 53 -6.98 1.98 14.20
CA THR A 53 -7.54 0.90 13.38
C THR A 53 -6.81 0.76 12.04
N ALA A 54 -6.55 1.87 11.35
CA ALA A 54 -5.83 1.86 10.08
C ALA A 54 -4.37 1.44 10.24
N VAL A 55 -3.70 1.87 11.32
CA VAL A 55 -2.33 1.44 11.65
C VAL A 55 -2.28 -0.05 11.96
N ALA A 56 -3.20 -0.57 12.78
CA ALA A 56 -3.26 -1.99 13.11
C ALA A 56 -3.51 -2.86 11.87
N ALA A 57 -4.46 -2.46 11.02
CA ALA A 57 -4.68 -3.12 9.74
C ALA A 57 -3.44 -3.02 8.83
N GLY A 58 -2.76 -1.87 8.84
CA GLY A 58 -1.52 -1.69 8.11
C GLY A 58 -0.42 -2.64 8.57
N VAL A 59 -0.22 -2.81 9.88
CA VAL A 59 0.74 -3.79 10.42
C VAL A 59 0.41 -5.21 9.94
N LEU A 60 -0.86 -5.60 9.94
CA LEU A 60 -1.30 -6.89 9.41
C LEU A 60 -1.00 -7.03 7.90
N VAL A 61 -1.32 -6.00 7.11
CA VAL A 61 -0.97 -5.95 5.67
C VAL A 61 0.54 -6.04 5.47
N GLY A 62 1.34 -5.42 6.35
CA GLY A 62 2.79 -5.50 6.32
C GLY A 62 3.33 -6.91 6.60
N ALA A 63 2.70 -7.64 7.52
CA ALA A 63 3.01 -9.05 7.75
C ALA A 63 2.71 -9.92 6.52
N ILE A 64 1.58 -9.68 5.85
CA ILE A 64 1.23 -10.35 4.58
C ILE A 64 2.26 -10.02 3.50
N ALA A 65 2.62 -8.74 3.33
CA ALA A 65 3.61 -8.31 2.36
C ALA A 65 4.97 -8.99 2.61
N LEU A 66 5.43 -9.01 3.87
CA LEU A 66 6.68 -9.66 4.25
C LEU A 66 6.64 -11.17 3.97
N PHE A 67 5.51 -11.82 4.26
CA PHE A 67 5.32 -13.24 3.96
C PHE A 67 5.43 -13.51 2.45
N ILE A 68 4.81 -12.69 1.60
CA ILE A 68 4.90 -12.84 0.13
C ILE A 68 6.34 -12.69 -0.35
N VAL A 69 7.08 -11.70 0.17
CA VAL A 69 8.51 -11.50 -0.15
C VAL A 69 9.35 -12.71 0.25
N LYS A 70 9.08 -13.33 1.40
CA LYS A 70 9.81 -14.54 1.81
C LYS A 70 9.36 -15.78 1.04
N LEU A 71 8.09 -15.87 0.69
CA LEU A 71 7.55 -16.95 -0.12
C LEU A 71 8.14 -16.93 -1.54
N SER A 72 8.27 -15.75 -2.15
CA SER A 72 8.85 -15.61 -3.49
C SER A 72 10.32 -16.01 -3.53
N ALA A 73 11.06 -15.84 -2.43
CA ALA A 73 12.44 -16.31 -2.33
C ALA A 73 12.58 -17.84 -2.28
N VAL A 74 11.50 -18.58 -2.01
CA VAL A 74 11.49 -20.05 -1.89
C VAL A 74 10.92 -20.73 -3.13
N ILE A 75 10.04 -20.06 -3.89
CA ILE A 75 9.40 -20.65 -5.08
C ILE A 75 10.37 -20.59 -6.28
N PRO A 76 10.83 -21.74 -6.81
CA PRO A 76 11.64 -21.76 -8.01
C PRO A 76 10.82 -21.28 -9.21
N ASN A 77 11.45 -20.49 -10.09
CA ASN A 77 10.88 -19.89 -11.31
C ASN A 77 9.94 -18.70 -11.12
N LEU A 78 9.68 -18.21 -9.91
CA LEU A 78 8.92 -16.98 -9.74
C LEU A 78 9.81 -15.77 -10.04
N SER A 79 9.48 -15.00 -11.08
CA SER A 79 10.24 -13.79 -11.40
C SER A 79 9.98 -12.68 -10.37
N ALA A 80 10.95 -11.77 -10.21
CA ALA A 80 10.80 -10.62 -9.32
C ALA A 80 9.60 -9.74 -9.72
N ALA A 81 9.33 -9.59 -11.02
CA ALA A 81 8.19 -8.83 -11.52
C ALA A 81 6.86 -9.49 -11.12
N GLU A 82 6.70 -10.80 -11.32
CA GLU A 82 5.50 -11.53 -10.92
C GLU A 82 5.27 -11.46 -9.41
N ALA A 83 6.33 -11.59 -8.60
CA ALA A 83 6.23 -11.44 -7.15
C ALA A 83 5.71 -10.05 -6.74
N VAL A 84 6.13 -8.98 -7.43
CA VAL A 84 5.63 -7.62 -7.20
C VAL A 84 4.14 -7.51 -7.57
N TRP A 85 3.72 -8.06 -8.71
CA TRP A 85 2.31 -8.03 -9.13
C TRP A 85 1.40 -8.82 -8.18
N ILE A 86 1.80 -10.04 -7.82
CA ILE A 86 1.07 -10.88 -6.85
C ILE A 86 1.02 -10.17 -5.50
N GLY A 87 2.16 -9.64 -5.03
CA GLY A 87 2.25 -8.84 -3.81
C GLY A 87 1.26 -7.69 -3.81
N ALA A 88 1.24 -6.90 -4.89
CA ALA A 88 0.39 -5.73 -5.05
C ALA A 88 -1.10 -6.10 -5.04
N LEU A 89 -1.47 -7.16 -5.75
CA LEU A 89 -2.83 -7.69 -5.75
C LEU A 89 -3.24 -8.08 -4.33
N VAL A 90 -2.47 -8.93 -3.65
CA VAL A 90 -2.84 -9.44 -2.33
C VAL A 90 -2.90 -8.34 -1.27
N VAL A 91 -1.88 -7.48 -1.19
CA VAL A 91 -1.87 -6.39 -0.18
C VAL A 91 -2.93 -5.33 -0.49
N GLY A 92 -3.19 -5.10 -1.78
CA GLY A 92 -4.24 -4.19 -2.23
C GLY A 92 -5.61 -4.72 -1.86
N THR A 93 -5.92 -5.97 -2.19
CA THR A 93 -7.18 -6.63 -1.82
C THR A 93 -7.36 -6.66 -0.31
N ALA A 94 -6.34 -7.07 0.45
CA ALA A 94 -6.40 -7.09 1.91
C ALA A 94 -6.73 -5.69 2.48
N THR A 95 -6.10 -4.65 1.95
CA THR A 95 -6.36 -3.26 2.37
C THR A 95 -7.79 -2.83 2.03
N ALA A 96 -8.31 -3.17 0.84
CA ALA A 96 -9.67 -2.85 0.43
C ALA A 96 -10.73 -3.55 1.29
N VAL A 97 -10.45 -4.80 1.69
CA VAL A 97 -11.30 -5.58 2.59
C VAL A 97 -11.32 -4.99 4.00
N PHE A 98 -10.15 -4.61 4.54
CA PHE A 98 -10.06 -4.12 5.91
C PHE A 98 -10.55 -2.67 6.06
N MET A 99 -10.32 -1.80 5.07
CA MET A 99 -10.54 -0.36 5.18
C MET A 99 -11.54 0.16 4.15
N ARG A 100 -12.53 0.93 4.62
CA ARG A 100 -13.61 1.46 3.76
C ARG A 100 -13.32 2.85 3.21
N SER A 101 -12.62 3.70 3.95
CA SER A 101 -12.38 5.08 3.51
C SER A 101 -11.05 5.22 2.77
N ALA A 102 -11.00 6.19 1.86
CA ALA A 102 -9.82 6.44 1.06
C ALA A 102 -8.57 6.81 1.88
N GLY A 103 -8.75 7.52 3.00
CA GLY A 103 -7.67 7.90 3.91
C GLY A 103 -7.14 6.72 4.72
N GLU A 104 -8.04 5.89 5.26
CA GLU A 104 -7.67 4.67 5.98
C GLU A 104 -6.95 3.67 5.08
N GLN A 105 -7.44 3.47 3.85
CA GLN A 105 -6.80 2.62 2.86
C GLN A 105 -5.37 3.04 2.54
N LEU A 106 -5.17 4.35 2.26
CA LEU A 106 -3.83 4.89 2.01
C LEU A 106 -2.92 4.70 3.22
N THR A 107 -3.45 4.97 4.42
CA THR A 107 -2.73 4.83 5.69
C THR A 107 -2.31 3.39 5.92
N ALA A 108 -3.25 2.44 5.87
CA ALA A 108 -3.00 1.03 6.11
C ALA A 108 -2.00 0.45 5.10
N LEU A 109 -2.19 0.70 3.79
CA LEU A 109 -1.26 0.24 2.76
C LEU A 109 0.14 0.80 2.99
N THR A 110 0.26 2.11 3.23
CA THR A 110 1.57 2.75 3.38
C THR A 110 2.27 2.30 4.65
N VAL A 111 1.56 2.23 5.78
CA VAL A 111 2.11 1.69 7.04
C VAL A 111 2.57 0.25 6.85
N GLY A 112 1.75 -0.59 6.22
CA GLY A 112 2.10 -2.00 6.00
C GLY A 112 3.34 -2.18 5.16
N LEU A 113 3.45 -1.46 4.05
CA LEU A 113 4.63 -1.54 3.18
C LEU A 113 5.88 -0.95 3.85
N LEU A 114 5.75 0.11 4.66
CA LEU A 114 6.88 0.65 5.43
C LEU A 114 7.36 -0.34 6.51
N VAL A 115 6.42 -0.94 7.25
CA VAL A 115 6.74 -1.96 8.27
C VAL A 115 7.39 -3.18 7.63
N SER A 116 6.86 -3.65 6.50
CA SER A 116 7.42 -4.77 5.74
C SER A 116 8.85 -4.48 5.27
N ALA A 117 9.07 -3.32 4.65
CA ALA A 117 10.41 -2.91 4.17
C ALA A 117 11.41 -2.72 5.32
N ALA A 118 10.98 -2.15 6.44
CA ALA A 118 11.81 -2.02 7.64
C ALA A 118 12.18 -3.39 8.22
N ALA A 119 11.21 -4.31 8.31
CA ALA A 119 11.44 -5.67 8.79
C ALA A 119 12.38 -6.45 7.85
N GLU A 120 12.20 -6.34 6.53
CA GLU A 120 13.09 -6.96 5.55
C GLU A 120 14.53 -6.42 5.66
N GLY A 121 14.68 -5.09 5.71
CA GLY A 121 15.99 -4.45 5.88
C GLY A 121 16.66 -4.83 7.19
N TRP A 122 15.88 -5.07 8.26
CA TRP A 122 16.39 -5.59 9.52
C TRP A 122 16.83 -7.05 9.43
N LEU A 123 16.03 -7.92 8.80
CA LEU A 123 16.35 -9.35 8.65
C LEU A 123 17.59 -9.57 7.77
N ASN A 124 17.74 -8.80 6.70
CA ASN A 124 18.85 -8.93 5.75
C ASN A 124 20.13 -8.20 6.23
N SER A 125 20.05 -7.44 7.31
CA SER A 125 21.15 -6.60 7.79
C SER A 125 22.41 -7.33 8.24
N ARG A 126 22.33 -8.63 8.49
CA ARG A 126 23.49 -9.45 8.86
C ARG A 126 24.32 -9.89 7.66
N LEU A 127 23.81 -9.73 6.45
CA LEU A 127 24.39 -10.27 5.21
C LEU A 127 24.90 -9.18 4.25
N ILE A 128 24.54 -7.91 4.45
CA ILE A 128 24.82 -6.82 3.52
C ILE A 128 25.42 -5.62 4.28
N GLU A 129 26.54 -5.08 3.79
CA GLU A 129 27.23 -3.92 4.40
C GLU A 129 26.38 -2.65 4.43
N VAL A 130 25.44 -2.50 3.49
CA VAL A 130 24.52 -1.35 3.42
C VAL A 130 23.08 -1.86 3.40
N ARG A 131 22.31 -1.48 4.42
CA ARG A 131 20.88 -1.80 4.51
C ARG A 131 20.12 -0.85 3.58
N ARG A 132 19.37 -1.36 2.60
CA ARG A 132 18.55 -0.54 1.70
C ARG A 132 17.07 -0.64 2.07
N ILE A 133 16.37 0.49 2.14
CA ILE A 133 14.91 0.55 2.26
C ILE A 133 14.38 1.40 1.10
N GLY A 134 13.40 0.85 0.39
CA GLY A 134 12.74 1.51 -0.73
C GLY A 134 13.25 1.01 -2.08
N GLY A 135 13.24 1.90 -3.06
CA GLY A 135 13.67 1.62 -4.42
C GLY A 135 12.50 1.33 -5.36
N MET A 136 12.81 0.88 -6.56
CA MET A 136 11.82 0.75 -7.63
C MET A 136 10.81 -0.37 -7.35
N SER A 137 11.24 -1.51 -6.82
CA SER A 137 10.33 -2.59 -6.43
C SER A 137 9.35 -2.18 -5.33
N TRP A 138 9.81 -1.41 -4.34
CA TRP A 138 8.96 -0.83 -3.30
C TRP A 138 7.92 0.13 -3.92
N ALA A 139 8.38 0.99 -4.85
CA ALA A 139 7.53 1.94 -5.54
C ALA A 139 6.45 1.24 -6.37
N ASP A 140 6.83 0.24 -7.16
CA ASP A 140 5.93 -0.53 -8.00
C ASP A 140 4.87 -1.22 -7.15
N LEU A 141 5.29 -1.89 -6.06
CA LEU A 141 4.38 -2.53 -5.13
C LEU A 141 3.40 -1.53 -4.49
N TRP A 142 3.88 -0.35 -4.09
CA TRP A 142 3.06 0.69 -3.48
C TRP A 142 2.04 1.27 -4.49
N TRP A 143 2.48 1.58 -5.71
CA TRP A 143 1.62 2.14 -6.76
C TRP A 143 0.57 1.14 -7.26
N LEU A 144 1.02 -0.08 -7.57
CA LEU A 144 0.13 -1.15 -8.02
C LEU A 144 -0.85 -1.53 -6.91
N GLY A 145 -0.38 -1.69 -5.67
CA GLY A 145 -1.24 -1.97 -4.53
C GLY A 145 -2.30 -0.89 -4.32
N PHE A 146 -1.93 0.39 -4.43
CA PHE A 146 -2.89 1.49 -4.34
C PHE A 146 -3.90 1.48 -5.49
N ALA A 147 -3.44 1.19 -6.72
CA ALA A 147 -4.33 1.06 -7.88
C ALA A 147 -5.34 -0.08 -7.69
N VAL A 148 -4.90 -1.24 -7.21
CA VAL A 148 -5.75 -2.40 -6.89
C VAL A 148 -6.81 -2.01 -5.85
N VAL A 149 -6.40 -1.41 -4.72
CA VAL A 149 -7.34 -0.97 -3.67
C VAL A 149 -8.44 -0.07 -4.25
N ARG A 150 -8.05 0.90 -5.09
CA ARG A 150 -8.98 1.85 -5.68
C ARG A 150 -9.92 1.19 -6.66
N LEU A 151 -9.39 0.32 -7.52
CA LEU A 151 -10.17 -0.42 -8.49
C LEU A 151 -11.22 -1.29 -7.80
N GLU A 152 -10.81 -2.06 -6.79
CA GLU A 152 -11.73 -2.94 -6.05
C GLU A 152 -12.79 -2.14 -5.27
N THR A 153 -12.40 -1.05 -4.61
CA THR A 153 -13.38 -0.19 -3.92
C THR A 153 -14.39 0.40 -4.90
N TYR A 154 -13.95 0.79 -6.09
CA TYR A 154 -14.84 1.28 -7.15
C TYR A 154 -15.77 0.18 -7.67
N LEU A 155 -15.25 -1.00 -7.96
CA LEU A 155 -16.03 -2.15 -8.41
C LEU A 155 -17.06 -2.58 -7.37
N ALA A 156 -16.68 -2.62 -6.09
CA ALA A 156 -17.58 -2.94 -4.99
C ALA A 156 -18.72 -1.92 -4.87
N ALA A 157 -18.42 -0.62 -5.00
CA ALA A 157 -19.43 0.43 -5.01
C ALA A 157 -20.41 0.25 -6.18
N ARG A 158 -19.91 0.05 -7.41
CA ARG A 158 -20.74 -0.18 -8.60
C ARG A 158 -21.60 -1.44 -8.49
N TRP A 159 -21.04 -2.51 -7.95
CA TRP A 159 -21.77 -3.75 -7.73
C TRP A 159 -22.94 -3.56 -6.76
N SER A 160 -22.73 -2.79 -5.68
CA SER A 160 -23.78 -2.48 -4.72
C SER A 160 -24.94 -1.67 -5.33
N GLU A 161 -24.63 -0.67 -6.17
CA GLU A 161 -25.63 0.13 -6.90
C GLU A 161 -26.49 -0.75 -7.83
N ILE A 162 -25.86 -1.66 -8.58
CA ILE A 162 -26.57 -2.58 -9.48
C ILE A 162 -27.49 -3.50 -8.67
N ARG A 163 -27.01 -4.05 -7.55
CA ARG A 163 -27.80 -4.94 -6.69
C ARG A 163 -29.03 -4.23 -6.12
N GLU A 164 -28.87 -3.01 -5.64
CA GLU A 164 -29.98 -2.21 -5.11
C GLU A 164 -31.02 -1.89 -6.20
N TRP A 165 -30.58 -1.61 -7.43
CA TRP A 165 -31.48 -1.35 -8.55
C TRP A 165 -32.32 -2.57 -8.93
N HIS A 166 -31.71 -3.76 -8.98
CA HIS A 166 -32.44 -5.01 -9.21
C HIS A 166 -33.42 -5.31 -8.07
N TRP A 167 -33.04 -5.08 -6.82
CA TRP A 167 -33.93 -5.28 -5.67
C TRP A 167 -35.16 -4.38 -5.71
N ARG A 168 -34.99 -3.08 -6.01
CA ARG A 168 -36.12 -2.12 -6.12
C ARG A 168 -37.11 -2.48 -7.23
N ARG A 169 -36.62 -3.06 -8.34
CA ARG A 169 -37.48 -3.51 -9.45
C ARG A 169 -38.21 -4.83 -9.16
N GLY A 170 -37.61 -5.71 -8.37
CA GLY A 170 -38.24 -6.97 -7.94
C GLY A 170 -39.27 -6.79 -6.83
N GLY A 171 -38.99 -5.92 -5.86
CA GLY A 171 -39.85 -5.67 -4.69
C GLY A 171 -41.12 -4.85 -4.96
N GLN A 172 -41.30 -4.28 -6.16
CA GLN A 172 -42.54 -3.59 -6.56
C GLN A 172 -43.53 -4.50 -7.31
N ARG A 173 -43.19 -5.78 -7.53
CA ARG A 173 -44.05 -6.75 -8.22
C ARG A 173 -44.72 -7.76 -7.29
N HIS A 174 -44.54 -7.62 -5.98
CA HIS A 174 -45.19 -8.37 -4.93
C HIS A 174 -45.78 -7.40 -3.92
#